data_AF-A0A0Q9RH27-F1
#
_entry.id   AF-A0A0Q9RH27-F1
#
_cell.length_a   1.000
_cell.length_b   1.000
_cell.length_c   1.000
_cell.angle_alpha   90.00
_cell.angle_beta   90.00
_cell.angle_gamma   90.00
#
_symmetry.space_group_name_H-M   'P 1'
#
loop_
_entity.id
_entity.type
_entity.pdbx_description
1 polymer ?
#
loop_
_entity_poly.entity_id
_entity_poly.type
_entity_poly.pdbx_seq_one_letter_code
_entity_poly.pdbx_strand_id
1 'polypeptide(L)'
;MLVANLVSGALCLLLVAALGAWVLALMGAAYVVVASVFLAAVYGRESLTVRQEALAWATPWLAAVVLWTWVAASLEGGDSSWAPNLWFGVVLASGCYLAWQLLALAARQLMEWTARMRR
;
A
#
# COMPACT_ATOMS: atom_id res chain seq x y z
N MET A 1 -0.10 -13.96 4.55
CA MET A 1 -0.18 -12.69 3.78
C MET A 1 -0.83 -11.56 4.58
N LEU A 2 -2.07 -11.72 5.05
CA LEU A 2 -2.87 -10.65 5.68
C LEU A 2 -2.18 -9.94 6.86
N VAL A 3 -1.78 -10.70 7.89
CA VAL A 3 -1.19 -10.13 9.12
C VAL A 3 0.04 -9.27 8.83
N ALA A 4 0.96 -9.76 7.99
CA ALA A 4 2.16 -9.01 7.64
C ALA A 4 1.87 -7.73 6.86
N ASN A 5 0.88 -7.74 5.95
CA ASN A 5 0.48 -6.54 5.22
C ASN A 5 -0.13 -5.50 6.17
N LEU A 6 -1.00 -5.94 7.09
CA LEU A 6 -1.61 -5.07 8.08
C LEU A 6 -0.59 -4.47 9.05
N VAL A 7 0.32 -5.29 9.58
CA VAL A 7 1.38 -4.82 10.50
C VAL A 7 2.32 -3.85 9.80
N SER A 8 2.79 -4.20 8.60
CA SER A 8 3.64 -3.32 7.78
C SER A 8 2.93 -1.99 7.49
N GLY A 9 1.66 -2.05 7.09
CA GLY A 9 0.87 -0.87 6.79
C GLY A 9 0.64 0.00 8.02
N ALA A 10 0.33 -0.61 9.17
CA ALA A 10 0.20 0.09 10.44
C ALA A 10 1.50 0.80 10.83
N LEU A 11 2.67 0.17 10.65
CA LEU A 11 3.97 0.81 10.91
C LEU A 11 4.20 2.03 10.00
N CYS A 12 3.91 1.91 8.70
CA CYS A 12 4.00 3.04 7.78
C CYS A 12 3.04 4.17 8.18
N LEU A 13 1.80 3.86 8.56
CA LEU A 13 0.80 4.86 8.95
C LEU A 13 1.11 5.51 10.30
N LEU A 14 1.71 4.77 11.24
CA LEU A 14 2.20 5.32 12.51
C LEU A 14 3.30 6.35 12.26
N LEU A 15 4.20 6.10 11.31
CA LEU A 15 5.20 7.10 10.92
C LEU A 15 4.53 8.36 10.33
N VAL A 16 3.56 8.19 9.43
CA VAL A 16 2.81 9.32 8.84
C VAL A 16 2.07 10.12 9.92
N ALA A 17 1.42 9.44 10.87
CA ALA A 17 0.74 10.10 11.99
C ALA A 17 1.73 10.83 12.91
N ALA A 18 2.89 10.23 13.21
CA ALA A 18 3.95 10.84 14.02
C ALA A 18 4.53 12.11 13.37
N LEU A 19 4.49 12.21 12.04
CA LEU A 19 4.86 13.41 11.28
C LEU A 19 3.74 14.49 11.25
N GLY A 20 2.64 14.27 11.96
CA GLY A 20 1.53 15.23 12.07
C GLY A 20 0.49 15.14 10.95
N ALA A 21 0.57 14.14 10.06
CA ALA A 21 -0.33 13.98 8.92
C ALA A 21 -1.49 13.02 9.23
N TRP A 22 -2.24 13.30 10.30
CA TRP A 22 -3.27 12.40 10.86
C TRP A 22 -4.39 12.05 9.87
N VAL A 23 -4.86 13.02 9.08
CA VAL A 23 -5.92 12.82 8.08
C VAL A 23 -5.45 11.87 6.98
N LEU A 24 -4.22 12.05 6.50
CA LEU A 24 -3.60 11.14 5.52
C LEU A 24 -3.40 9.74 6.10
N ALA A 25 -3.04 9.64 7.39
CA ALA A 25 -2.93 8.35 8.08
C ALA A 25 -4.29 7.63 8.15
N LEU A 26 -5.39 8.34 8.41
CA LEU A 26 -6.74 7.75 8.43
C LEU A 26 -7.19 7.28 7.03
N MET A 27 -6.98 8.10 6.00
CA MET A 27 -7.26 7.69 4.61
C MET A 27 -6.43 6.48 4.21
N GLY A 28 -5.14 6.50 4.54
CA GLY A 28 -4.21 5.41 4.31
C GLY A 28 -4.61 4.14 5.05
N ALA A 29 -5.20 4.23 6.25
CA ALA A 29 -5.69 3.07 7.00
C ALA A 29 -6.79 2.32 6.25
N ALA A 30 -7.79 3.04 5.71
CA ALA A 30 -8.84 2.44 4.91
C ALA A 30 -8.27 1.74 3.67
N TYR A 31 -7.34 2.40 2.97
CA TYR A 31 -6.64 1.83 1.82
C TYR A 31 -5.86 0.55 2.20
N VAL A 32 -5.04 0.59 3.27
CA VAL A 32 -4.23 -0.53 3.74
C VAL A 32 -5.12 -1.73 4.08
N VAL A 33 -6.24 -1.53 4.78
CA VAL A 33 -7.15 -2.62 5.14
C VAL A 33 -7.72 -3.27 3.88
N VAL A 34 -8.31 -2.48 2.98
CA VAL A 34 -8.94 -3.00 1.76
C VAL A 34 -7.92 -3.71 0.87
N ALA A 35 -6.76 -3.09 0.62
CA ALA A 35 -5.70 -3.69 -0.18
C ALA A 35 -5.11 -4.95 0.46
N SER A 36 -4.98 -4.99 1.80
CA SER A 36 -4.50 -6.19 2.51
C SER A 36 -5.46 -7.36 2.39
N VAL A 37 -6.76 -7.11 2.52
CA VAL A 37 -7.82 -8.13 2.33
C VAL A 37 -7.83 -8.62 0.89
N PHE A 38 -7.78 -7.71 -0.08
CA PHE A 38 -7.71 -8.06 -1.50
C PHE A 38 -6.51 -8.95 -1.80
N LEU A 39 -5.30 -8.56 -1.39
CA LEU A 39 -4.08 -9.34 -1.60
C LEU A 39 -4.16 -10.70 -0.90
N ALA A 40 -4.70 -10.75 0.33
CA ALA A 40 -4.87 -12.01 1.05
C ALA A 40 -5.85 -12.96 0.34
N ALA A 41 -6.95 -12.44 -0.21
CA ALA A 41 -7.91 -13.22 -0.97
C ALA A 41 -7.33 -13.75 -2.29
N VAL A 42 -6.61 -12.90 -3.03
CA VAL A 42 -6.01 -13.28 -4.32
C VAL A 42 -4.90 -14.32 -4.13
N TYR A 43 -3.99 -14.10 -3.19
CA TYR A 43 -2.88 -15.01 -2.90
C TYR A 43 -3.25 -16.19 -2.00
N GLY A 44 -4.51 -16.28 -1.54
CA GLY A 44 -5.06 -17.48 -0.90
C GLY A 44 -5.43 -18.58 -1.91
N ARG A 45 -5.41 -18.28 -3.21
CA ARG A 45 -5.71 -19.25 -4.28
C ARG A 45 -4.50 -20.16 -4.53
N GLU A 46 -4.77 -21.42 -4.87
CA GLU A 46 -3.72 -22.45 -5.09
C GLU A 46 -2.77 -22.11 -6.24
N SER A 47 -3.26 -21.44 -7.28
CA SER A 47 -2.45 -21.00 -8.42
C SER A 47 -2.96 -19.70 -9.00
N LEU A 48 -2.03 -18.85 -9.42
CA LEU A 48 -2.31 -17.63 -10.17
C LEU A 48 -1.58 -17.68 -11.51
N THR A 49 -2.26 -17.24 -12.56
CA THR A 49 -1.60 -16.99 -13.85
C THR A 49 -0.74 -15.73 -13.75
N VAL A 50 0.30 -15.61 -14.59
CA VAL A 50 1.16 -14.41 -14.66
C VAL A 50 0.35 -13.12 -14.83
N ARG A 51 -0.71 -13.17 -15.64
CA ARG A 51 -1.61 -12.02 -15.83
C ARG A 51 -2.35 -11.64 -14.55
N GLN A 52 -2.86 -12.63 -13.81
CA GLN A 52 -3.56 -12.39 -12.55
C GLN A 52 -2.61 -11.87 -11.48
N GLU A 53 -1.38 -12.37 -11.46
CA GLU A 53 -0.34 -11.86 -10.56
C GLU A 53 0.00 -10.40 -10.87
N ALA A 54 0.24 -10.06 -12.13
CA ALA A 54 0.48 -8.67 -12.53
C ALA A 54 -0.68 -7.75 -12.11
N LEU A 55 -1.93 -8.20 -12.28
CA LEU A 55 -3.12 -7.44 -11.84
C LEU A 55 -3.23 -7.35 -10.31
N ALA A 56 -2.84 -8.38 -9.58
CA ALA A 56 -2.85 -8.37 -8.11
C ALA A 56 -1.92 -7.28 -7.55
N TRP A 57 -0.80 -7.02 -8.24
CA TRP A 57 0.11 -5.91 -7.91
C TRP A 57 -0.37 -4.56 -8.44
N ALA A 58 -0.84 -4.52 -9.69
CA ALA A 58 -1.23 -3.27 -10.34
C ALA A 58 -2.48 -2.65 -9.72
N THR A 59 -3.46 -3.45 -9.29
CA THR A 59 -4.75 -2.97 -8.77
C THR A 59 -4.60 -2.06 -7.54
N PRO A 60 -3.99 -2.51 -6.42
CA PRO A 60 -3.78 -1.64 -5.26
C PRO A 60 -2.84 -0.46 -5.59
N TRP A 61 -1.83 -0.66 -6.43
CA TRP A 61 -0.95 0.43 -6.87
C TRP A 61 -1.73 1.53 -7.61
N LEU A 62 -2.56 1.18 -8.58
CA LEU A 62 -3.40 2.13 -9.31
C LEU A 62 -4.37 2.87 -8.38
N ALA A 63 -4.95 2.18 -7.40
CA ALA A 63 -5.79 2.82 -6.40
C ALA A 63 -5.00 3.86 -5.56
N ALA A 64 -3.75 3.54 -5.20
CA ALA A 64 -2.87 4.50 -4.54
C ALA A 64 -2.51 5.70 -5.42
N VAL A 65 -2.26 5.49 -6.73
CA VAL A 65 -2.02 6.57 -7.70
C VAL A 65 -3.20 7.52 -7.73
N VAL A 66 -4.42 6.99 -7.90
CA VAL A 66 -5.66 7.80 -7.91
C VAL A 66 -5.81 8.60 -6.61
N LEU A 67 -5.58 7.96 -5.46
CA LEU A 67 -5.70 8.61 -4.16
C LEU A 67 -4.69 9.76 -4.01
N TRP A 68 -3.43 9.55 -4.36
CA TRP A 68 -2.41 10.60 -4.27
C TRP A 68 -2.58 11.71 -5.29
N THR A 69 -3.01 11.40 -6.52
CA THR A 69 -3.37 12.40 -7.52
C THR A 69 -4.53 13.27 -7.04
N TRP A 70 -5.54 12.67 -6.41
CA TRP A 70 -6.66 13.41 -5.83
C TRP A 70 -6.22 14.30 -4.66
N VAL A 71 -5.35 13.80 -3.78
CA VAL A 71 -4.76 14.59 -2.68
C VAL A 71 -4.01 15.80 -3.24
N ALA A 72 -3.15 15.60 -4.25
CA ALA A 72 -2.36 16.67 -4.86
C ALA A 72 -3.25 17.74 -5.50
N ALA A 73 -4.25 17.32 -6.30
CA ALA A 73 -5.20 18.24 -6.93
C ALA A 73 -6.01 19.03 -5.89
N SER A 74 -6.34 18.42 -4.76
CA SER A 74 -7.10 19.06 -3.68
C SER A 74 -6.29 20.13 -2.93
N LEU A 75 -4.95 20.02 -2.90
CA LEU A 75 -4.06 21.00 -2.26
C LEU A 75 -3.85 22.25 -3.13
N GLU A 76 -3.90 22.11 -4.45
CA GLU A 76 -3.64 23.21 -5.40
C GLU A 76 -4.84 24.13 -5.65
N GLY A 77 -6.03 23.81 -5.13
CA GLY A 77 -7.19 24.70 -5.19
C GLY A 77 -7.94 24.74 -6.52
N GLY A 78 -7.69 23.79 -7.44
CA GLY A 78 -8.58 23.48 -8.56
C GLY A 78 -8.22 24.05 -9.95
N ASP A 79 -7.28 25.00 -10.04
CA ASP A 79 -6.90 25.66 -11.31
C ASP A 79 -5.63 25.07 -11.98
N SER A 80 -5.14 23.92 -11.50
CA SER A 80 -3.89 23.34 -11.96
C SER A 80 -4.08 22.30 -13.07
N SER A 81 -3.07 22.22 -13.95
CA SER A 81 -3.06 21.19 -14.99
C SER A 81 -3.02 19.79 -14.36
N TRP A 82 -3.80 18.86 -14.88
CA TRP A 82 -3.94 17.50 -14.33
C TRP A 82 -2.65 16.66 -14.39
N ALA A 83 -1.77 16.94 -15.36
CA ALA A 83 -0.55 16.19 -15.61
C ALA A 83 0.47 16.20 -14.44
N PRO A 84 0.84 17.34 -13.83
CA PRO A 84 1.71 17.37 -12.64
C PRO A 84 1.09 16.66 -11.43
N ASN A 85 -0.22 16.75 -11.21
CA ASN A 85 -0.90 16.01 -10.16
C ASN A 85 -0.86 14.50 -10.38
N LEU A 86 -1.01 14.06 -11.63
CA LEU A 86 -0.83 12.66 -11.98
C LEU A 86 0.62 12.21 -11.75
N TRP A 87 1.60 13.00 -12.22
CA TRP A 87 3.02 12.71 -12.01
C TRP A 87 3.36 12.55 -10.53
N PHE A 88 2.93 13.51 -9.70
CA PHE A 88 3.09 13.46 -8.25
C PHE A 88 2.43 12.21 -7.65
N GLY A 89 1.20 11.91 -8.07
CA GLY A 89 0.47 10.72 -7.65
C GLY A 89 1.21 9.43 -7.99
N VAL A 90 1.75 9.31 -9.19
CA VAL A 90 2.53 8.14 -9.63
C VAL A 90 3.80 7.97 -8.81
N VAL A 91 4.56 9.05 -8.60
CA VAL A 91 5.83 9.00 -7.86
C VAL A 91 5.60 8.61 -6.40
N LEU A 92 4.70 9.30 -5.71
CA LEU A 92 4.42 9.00 -4.30
C LEU A 92 3.75 7.64 -4.11
N ALA A 93 2.75 7.30 -4.92
CA ALA A 93 2.10 6.00 -4.82
C ALA A 93 3.10 4.86 -5.02
N SER A 94 3.99 4.98 -6.01
CA SER A 94 5.01 3.94 -6.27
C SER A 94 5.97 3.80 -5.09
N GLY A 95 6.49 4.91 -4.56
CA GLY A 95 7.40 4.88 -3.41
C GLY A 95 6.75 4.29 -2.16
N CYS A 96 5.56 4.78 -1.79
CA CYS A 96 4.83 4.29 -0.62
C CYS A 96 4.40 2.83 -0.77
N TYR A 97 3.89 2.45 -1.94
CA TYR A 97 3.40 1.09 -2.17
C TYR A 97 4.54 0.07 -2.14
N LEU A 98 5.67 0.36 -2.81
CA LEU A 98 6.83 -0.53 -2.79
C LEU A 98 7.43 -0.65 -1.38
N ALA A 99 7.60 0.46 -0.66
CA ALA A 99 8.09 0.45 0.71
C ALA A 99 7.21 -0.43 1.61
N TRP A 100 5.88 -0.28 1.50
CA TRP A 100 4.91 -1.08 2.25
C TRP A 100 5.00 -2.57 1.92
N GLN A 101 5.07 -2.94 0.63
CA GLN A 101 5.14 -4.34 0.21
C GLN A 101 6.47 -5.00 0.60
N LEU A 102 7.59 -4.28 0.48
CA LEU A 102 8.91 -4.78 0.91
C LEU A 102 8.93 -5.04 2.43
N LEU A 103 8.40 -4.10 3.22
CA LEU A 103 8.31 -4.28 4.67
C LEU A 103 7.36 -5.44 5.03
N ALA A 104 6.28 -5.64 4.29
CA ALA A 104 5.38 -6.77 4.49
C ALA A 104 6.05 -8.12 4.15
N LEU A 105 6.90 -8.17 3.12
CA LEU A 105 7.70 -9.36 2.80
C LEU A 105 8.72 -9.64 3.91
N ALA A 106 9.44 -8.62 4.38
CA ALA A 106 10.38 -8.75 5.50
C ALA A 106 9.70 -9.27 6.77
N ALA A 107 8.52 -8.74 7.11
CA ALA A 107 7.73 -9.19 8.25
C ALA A 107 7.32 -10.67 8.13
N ARG A 108 6.97 -11.15 6.93
CA ARG A 108 6.66 -12.58 6.70
C ARG A 108 7.87 -13.46 6.93
N GLN A 109 9.00 -13.10 6.33
CA GLN A 109 10.25 -13.84 6.47
C GLN A 109 10.67 -13.94 7.95
N LEU A 110 10.51 -12.85 8.70
CA LEU A 110 10.80 -12.83 10.14
C LEU A 110 9.86 -13.76 10.93
N MET A 111 8.56 -13.74 10.64
CA MET A 111 7.59 -14.64 11.30
C MET A 111 7.86 -16.11 10.99
N GLU A 112 8.15 -16.45 9.74
CA GLU A 112 8.50 -17.82 9.32
C GLU A 112 9.80 -18.30 9.95
N TRP A 113 10.82 -17.44 10.02
CA TRP A 113 12.06 -17.74 10.73
C TRP A 113 11.81 -18.01 12.22
N THR A 114 11.05 -17.14 12.88
CA THR A 114 10.70 -17.30 14.30
C THR A 114 9.89 -18.57 14.58
N ALA A 115 8.97 -18.93 13.68
CA ALA A 115 8.17 -20.15 13.80
C ALA A 115 9.02 -21.43 13.68
N ARG A 116 10.07 -21.41 12.84
CA ARG A 116 11.03 -22.52 12.73
C ARG A 116 11.89 -22.69 13.98
N MET A 117 12.34 -21.59 14.58
CA MET A 117 13.17 -21.61 15.79
C MET A 117 12.43 -22.11 17.04
N ARG A 118 11.09 -22.11 17.04
CA ARG A 118 10.25 -22.59 18.15
C ARG A 118 9.88 -24.07 18.06
N ARG A 119 10.24 -24.75 16.97
CA ARG A 119 10.04 -26.19 16.78
C ARG A 119 11.32 -26.94 17.11
#